data_AF-A0A3D0ZDW1-F1
#
_entry.id   AF-A0A3D0ZDW1-F1
#
_cell.length_a   1.000
_cell.length_b   1.000
_cell.length_c   1.000
_cell.angle_alpha   90.00
_cell.angle_beta   90.00
_cell.angle_gamma   90.00
#
_symmetry.space_group_name_H-M   'P 1'
#
loop_
_entity.id
_entity.type
_entity.pdbx_description
1 polymer ?
#
loop_
_entity_poly.entity_id
_entity_poly.type
_entity_poly.pdbx_seq_one_letter_code
_entity_poly.pdbx_strand_id
1 'polypeptide(L)' 'MPDLTEEEYDALDEYYTENPPEVDTAKNGTGFFSRRVAAARTITIDSLSADYLTIKAMATHKTPAEIISELVQEKIAAGV' A
#
# COMPACT_ATOMS: atom_id res chain seq x y z
N MET A 1 -14.83 -3.80 28.57
CA MET A 1 -13.87 -2.74 28.95
C MET A 1 -14.62 -1.80 29.86
N PRO A 2 -14.00 -1.22 30.91
CA PRO A 2 -14.67 -0.19 31.69
C PRO A 2 -14.97 1.01 30.78
N ASP A 3 -16.16 1.58 30.90
CA ASP A 3 -16.55 2.79 30.18
C ASP A 3 -15.81 3.97 30.83
N LEU A 4 -14.91 4.60 30.07
CA LEU A 4 -14.23 5.82 30.49
C LEU A 4 -15.21 7.00 30.41
N THR A 5 -14.98 8.01 31.24
CA THR A 5 -15.69 9.29 31.14
C THR A 5 -15.18 10.10 29.94
N GLU A 6 -15.97 11.07 29.47
CA GLU A 6 -15.61 11.91 28.31
C GLU A 6 -14.29 12.67 28.54
N GLU A 7 -14.06 13.19 29.74
CA GLU A 7 -12.81 13.85 30.12
C GLU A 7 -11.59 12.90 30.08
N GLU A 8 -11.79 11.63 30.43
CA GLU A 8 -10.74 10.62 30.35
C GLU A 8 -10.47 10.19 28.90
N TYR A 9 -11.47 10.23 28.02
CA TYR A 9 -11.27 10.01 26.59
C TYR A 9 -10.47 11.14 25.95
N ASP A 10 -10.79 12.39 26.27
CA ASP A 10 -10.09 13.56 25.74
C ASP A 10 -8.63 13.59 26.21
N ALA A 11 -8.40 13.33 27.51
CA ALA A 11 -7.05 13.23 28.05
C ALA A 11 -6.23 12.08 27.42
N LEU A 12 -6.90 10.97 27.08
CA LEU A 12 -6.26 9.84 26.44
C LEU A 12 -5.93 10.13 24.97
N ASP A 13 -6.81 10.84 24.26
CA ASP A 13 -6.59 11.26 22.87
C ASP A 13 -5.43 12.27 22.78
N GLU A 14 -5.40 13.25 23.67
CA GLU A 14 -4.30 14.22 23.78
C GLU A 14 -2.97 13.51 24.09
N TYR A 15 -2.99 12.57 25.05
CA TYR A 15 -1.80 11.78 25.41
C TYR A 15 -1.24 10.98 24.23
N TYR A 16 -2.08 10.28 23.46
CA TYR A 16 -1.62 9.50 22.30
C TYR A 16 -1.29 10.35 21.07
N THR A 17 -1.82 11.57 20.99
CA THR A 17 -1.45 12.55 19.98
C THR A 17 -0.03 13.07 20.23
N GLU A 18 0.31 13.35 21.49
CA GLU A 18 1.65 13.82 21.88
C GLU A 18 2.67 12.69 22.01
N ASN A 19 2.22 11.49 22.41
CA ASN A 19 3.05 10.31 22.63
C ASN A 19 2.57 9.17 21.72
N PRO A 20 2.77 9.28 20.40
CA PRO A 20 2.36 8.24 19.49
C PRO A 20 3.09 6.94 19.85
N PRO A 21 2.37 5.80 19.95
CA PRO A 21 3.02 4.54 20.28
C PRO A 21 4.06 4.20 19.21
N GLU A 22 5.28 3.92 19.65
CA GLU A 22 6.34 3.50 18.73
C GLU A 22 5.92 2.22 18.01
N VAL A 23 5.83 2.29 16.68
CA VAL A 23 5.52 1.13 15.86
C VAL A 23 6.76 0.24 15.82
N ASP A 24 6.75 -0.79 16.66
CA ASP A 24 7.74 -1.86 16.62
C ASP A 24 7.62 -2.60 15.28
N THR A 25 8.48 -2.24 14.32
CA THR A 25 8.54 -2.87 12.99
C THR A 25 9.14 -4.28 13.01
N ALA A 26 9.76 -4.69 14.12
CA ALA A 26 10.34 -6.02 14.29
C ALA A 26 9.33 -7.03 14.85
N LYS A 27 8.33 -6.55 15.62
CA LYS A 27 7.09 -7.30 15.79
C LYS A 27 6.37 -7.24 14.46
N ASN A 28 6.26 -8.40 13.78
CA ASN A 28 5.53 -8.62 12.53
C ASN A 28 4.00 -8.33 12.61
N GLY A 29 3.59 -7.29 13.34
CA GLY A 29 2.29 -6.65 13.26
C GLY A 29 2.26 -5.73 12.05
N THR A 30 2.32 -6.31 10.86
CA THR A 30 1.60 -5.71 9.74
C THR A 30 0.19 -5.42 10.23
N GLY A 31 -0.12 -4.14 10.43
CA GLY A 31 -1.45 -3.71 10.82
C GLY A 31 -2.46 -4.46 9.97
N PHE A 32 -3.46 -5.07 10.61
CA PHE A 32 -4.49 -5.86 9.93
C PHE A 32 -5.11 -5.09 8.74
N PHE A 33 -5.11 -3.76 8.83
CA PHE A 33 -5.49 -2.82 7.79
C PHE A 33 -4.50 -2.69 6.63
N SER A 34 -3.18 -2.68 6.86
CA SER A 34 -2.19 -2.56 5.78
C SER A 34 -2.13 -3.82 4.92
N ARG A 35 -2.25 -5.01 5.53
CA ARG A 35 -2.30 -6.28 4.77
C ARG A 35 -3.53 -6.41 3.90
N ARG A 36 -4.74 -6.09 4.40
CA ARG A 36 -5.97 -6.24 3.59
C ARG A 36 -6.06 -5.24 2.45
N VAL A 37 -5.67 -3.99 2.67
CA VAL A 37 -5.72 -2.96 1.62
C VAL A 37 -4.62 -3.18 0.57
N ALA A 38 -3.42 -3.59 0.98
CA ALA A 38 -2.35 -3.94 0.05
C ALA A 38 -2.65 -5.24 -0.72
N ALA A 39 -3.17 -6.28 -0.05
CA ALA A 39 -3.53 -7.56 -0.68
C ALA A 39 -4.73 -7.46 -1.62
N ALA A 40 -5.73 -6.61 -1.31
CA ALA A 40 -6.90 -6.41 -2.17
C ALA A 40 -6.58 -5.59 -3.44
N ARG A 41 -5.41 -4.95 -3.51
CA ARG A 41 -4.98 -4.12 -4.66
C ARG A 41 -3.69 -4.61 -5.31
N THR A 42 -3.20 -5.80 -4.95
CA THR A 42 -2.03 -6.41 -5.60
C THR A 42 -2.50 -7.24 -6.77
N ILE A 43 -2.01 -6.92 -7.97
CA ILE A 43 -2.21 -7.73 -9.16
C ILE A 43 -1.02 -8.69 -9.26
N THR A 44 -1.29 -9.98 -9.25
CA THR A 44 -0.29 -11.00 -9.55
C THR A 44 -0.21 -11.18 -11.07
N ILE A 45 0.99 -11.10 -11.61
CA ILE A 45 1.29 -11.38 -13.02
C ILE A 45 2.08 -12.68 -13.14
N ASP A 46 1.99 -13.34 -14.29
CA ASP A 46 2.80 -14.51 -14.60
C ASP A 46 4.28 -14.15 -14.79
N SER A 47 5.15 -15.16 -14.73
CA SER A 47 6.60 -14.97 -14.84
C SER A 47 7.03 -14.38 -16.18
N LEU A 48 6.37 -14.73 -17.28
CA LEU A 48 6.72 -14.22 -18.61
C LEU A 48 6.41 -12.71 -18.71
N SER A 49 5.26 -12.30 -18.19
CA SER A 49 4.88 -10.89 -18.10
C SER A 49 5.84 -10.10 -17.20
N ALA A 50 6.31 -10.69 -16.09
CA ALA A 50 7.30 -10.07 -15.22
C ALA A 50 8.64 -9.87 -15.95
N ASP A 51 9.15 -10.89 -16.64
CA ASP A 51 10.38 -10.81 -17.42
C ASP A 51 10.29 -9.75 -18.53
N TYR A 52 9.14 -9.68 -19.21
CA TYR A 52 8.88 -8.63 -20.21
C TYR A 52 8.98 -7.23 -19.61
N LEU A 53 8.34 -6.98 -18.45
CA LEU A 53 8.39 -5.69 -17.79
C LEU A 53 9.81 -5.32 -17.36
N THR A 54 10.58 -6.29 -16.86
CA THR A 54 11.99 -6.08 -16.47
C THR A 54 12.85 -5.71 -17.67
N ILE A 55 12.75 -6.45 -18.78
CA ILE A 55 13.51 -6.17 -20.01
C ILE A 55 13.13 -4.80 -20.57
N LYS A 56 11.83 -4.49 -20.60
CA LYS A 56 11.34 -3.21 -21.12
C LYS A 56 11.74 -2.03 -20.22
N ALA A 57 11.75 -2.21 -18.90
CA ALA A 57 12.26 -1.22 -17.96
C ALA A 57 13.73 -0.90 -18.21
N MET A 58 14.56 -1.93 -18.43
CA MET A 58 15.97 -1.76 -18.77
C MET A 58 16.15 -1.02 -20.11
N ALA A 59 15.37 -1.38 -21.13
CA ALA A 59 15.49 -0.80 -22.47
C ALA A 59 14.98 0.66 -22.56
N THR A 60 13.99 1.02 -21.74
CA THR A 60 13.31 2.32 -21.81
C THR A 60 13.70 3.29 -20.70
N HIS A 61 14.51 2.83 -19.73
CA HIS A 61 14.85 3.56 -18.51
C HIS A 61 13.63 4.04 -17.71
N LYS A 62 12.51 3.31 -17.85
CA LYS A 62 11.27 3.56 -17.10
C LYS A 62 11.11 2.53 -15.99
N THR A 63 10.42 2.92 -14.94
CA THR A 63 9.99 2.00 -13.91
C THR A 63 8.91 1.06 -14.46
N PRO A 64 8.79 -0.18 -13.93
CA PRO A 64 7.70 -1.08 -14.31
C PRO A 64 6.30 -0.45 -14.15
N ALA A 65 6.11 0.40 -13.14
CA ALA A 65 4.85 1.09 -12.90
C ALA A 65 4.49 2.09 -14.02
N GLU A 66 5.46 2.86 -14.52
CA GLU A 66 5.25 3.78 -15.65
C GLU A 66 4.89 3.01 -16.91
N ILE A 67 5.56 1.88 -17.17
CA ILE A 67 5.27 1.02 -18.32
C ILE A 67 3.85 0.47 -18.24
N ILE A 68 3.43 -0.01 -17.07
CA ILE A 68 2.06 -0.50 -16.85
C ILE A 68 1.05 0.63 -17.06
N SER A 69 1.34 1.83 -16.54
CA SER A 69 0.45 3.00 -16.73
C SER A 69 0.25 3.33 -18.21
N GLU A 70 1.31 3.31 -19.01
CA GLU A 70 1.23 3.55 -20.46
C GLU A 70 0.39 2.47 -21.17
N LEU A 71 0.64 1.19 -20.86
CA LEU A 71 -0.13 0.08 -21.44
C LEU A 71 -1.62 0.14 -21.09
N VAL A 72 -1.94 0.52 -19.85
CA VAL A 72 -3.33 0.69 -19.41
C VAL A 72 -3.98 1.87 -20.13
N GLN A 73 -3.28 3.00 -20.27
CA GLN A 73 -3.79 4.16 -21.01
C GLN A 73 -4.03 3.83 -22.49
N GLU A 74 -3.12 3.10 -23.13
CA GLU A 74 -3.29 2.63 -24.51
C GLU A 74 -4.52 1.73 -24.65
N LYS A 75 -4.75 0.82 -23.69
CA LYS A 75 -5.92 -0.06 -23.69
C LYS A 75 -7.24 0.69 -23.50
N ILE A 76 -7.29 1.64 -22.56
CA ILE A 76 -8.46 2.49 -22.33
C ILE A 76 -8.74 3.34 -23.58
N ALA A 77 -7.71 3.94 -24.17
CA ALA A 77 -7.84 4.75 -25.38
C ALA A 77 -8.31 3.92 -26.59
N ALA A 78 -7.93 2.64 -26.65
CA ALA A 78 -8.42 1.70 -27.66
C ALA A 78 -9.87 1.24 -27.44
N GLY A 79 -10.53 1.69 -26.36
CA GLY A 79 -11.94 1.45 -26.09
C GLY A 79 -12.27 0.02 -25.62
N VAL A 80 -11.28 -0.66 -25.02
CA VAL A 80 -11.48 -1.96 -24.34
C VAL A 80 -11.90 -1.74 -22.89
#